data_AF-A0A1Q3W8B9-F1
#
_entry.id   AF-A0A1Q3W8B9-F1
#
_cell.length_a   1.000
_cell.length_b   1.000
_cell.length_c   1.000
_cell.angle_alpha   90.00
_cell.angle_beta   90.00
_cell.angle_gamma   90.00
#
_symmetry.space_group_name_H-M   'P 1'
#
loop_
_entity.id
_entity.type
_entity.pdbx_description
1 polymer ?
#
loop_
_entity_poly.entity_id
_entity_poly.type
_entity_poly.pdbx_seq_one_letter_code
_entity_poly.pdbx_strand_id
1 'polypeptide(L)'
;MRIQNNPLQKAVPNAQPAAKRTLPEVGRISIGEKGYTADNRAFPKSTDYFVVRSRFDQKVTAQYGDKPTELPIFFYSDDFNDVCTERLEIRDKAGALYAYGDGETFYVFHKGGYQSVKLSDKPDLIESCENYLKQQAGSQAQYIKWAHVLTMRFCIKNVPVLGYWQFSTKGVETSIPNLRDRFDGSMQAFGSVRFLPFSLTIKKVKSNKPGENRQYPVVDLVPLFSMETGLQVSKYLAEHPGVNPANLALMDLSKPLELGSNGLLLGSGEGGAA
;
A
#
# COMPACT_ATOMS: atom_id res chain seq x y z
N MET A 1 8.23 16.41 -10.68
CA MET A 1 8.57 17.56 -9.83
C MET A 1 7.68 17.47 -8.60
N ARG A 2 8.16 16.86 -7.51
CA ARG A 2 7.39 16.74 -6.25
C ARG A 2 7.57 18.04 -5.47
N ILE A 3 6.46 18.59 -4.96
CA ILE A 3 6.48 19.82 -4.17
C ILE A 3 7.24 19.54 -2.88
N GLN A 4 8.32 20.31 -2.68
CA GLN A 4 9.18 20.25 -1.52
C GLN A 4 8.49 20.83 -0.28
N ASN A 5 8.89 20.27 0.86
CA ASN A 5 8.56 20.59 2.25
C ASN A 5 8.30 22.07 2.57
N ASN A 6 7.35 22.30 3.49
CA ASN A 6 7.31 23.51 4.32
C ASN A 6 8.40 23.40 5.43
N PRO A 7 9.23 24.42 5.68
CA PRO A 7 10.40 24.32 6.54
C PRO A 7 10.05 24.69 7.98
N LEU A 8 10.53 23.89 8.94
CA LEU A 8 10.94 24.24 10.31
C LEU A 8 11.02 22.96 11.16
N GLN A 9 12.00 22.10 10.86
CA GLN A 9 12.56 21.20 11.87
C GLN A 9 14.06 21.46 11.92
N LYS A 10 14.47 22.22 12.93
CA LYS A 10 15.88 22.39 13.28
C LYS A 10 16.45 21.00 13.56
N ALA A 11 17.51 20.64 12.85
CA ALA A 11 18.23 19.40 13.04
C ALA A 11 18.80 19.34 14.47
N VAL A 12 18.31 18.37 15.25
CA VAL A 12 18.97 17.94 16.49
C VAL A 12 19.90 16.79 16.11
N PRO A 13 21.23 16.90 16.34
CA PRO A 13 22.15 15.81 16.07
C PRO A 13 22.07 14.77 17.20
N ASN A 14 22.19 13.48 16.83
CA ASN A 14 22.38 12.34 17.74
C ASN A 14 21.26 11.92 18.70
N ALA A 15 20.03 11.79 18.18
CA ALA A 15 19.10 10.81 18.74
C ALA A 15 18.91 9.69 17.72
N GLN A 16 19.15 8.42 18.11
CA GLN A 16 18.53 7.30 17.42
C GLN A 16 17.03 7.64 17.30
N PRO A 17 16.42 7.62 16.10
CA PRO A 17 15.01 7.94 15.98
C PRO A 17 14.25 7.01 16.93
N ALA A 18 13.54 7.60 17.90
CA ALA A 18 12.71 6.84 18.82
C ALA A 18 11.87 5.86 18.00
N ALA A 19 11.86 4.57 18.36
CA ALA A 19 11.16 3.55 17.61
C ALA A 19 9.73 4.02 17.35
N LYS A 20 9.42 4.35 16.09
CA LYS A 20 8.10 4.83 15.67
C LYS A 20 7.11 3.76 16.10
N ARG A 21 6.28 4.07 17.12
CA ARG A 21 5.27 3.15 17.65
C ARG A 21 4.20 2.96 16.57
N THR A 22 4.44 2.03 15.66
CA THR A 22 3.49 1.62 14.63
C THR A 22 2.68 0.44 15.16
N LEU A 23 1.49 0.25 14.57
CA LEU A 23 0.73 -0.99 14.76
C LEU A 23 1.60 -2.19 14.37
N PRO A 24 1.47 -3.37 15.00
CA PRO A 24 2.24 -4.55 14.58
C PRO A 24 1.75 -5.08 13.22
N GLU A 25 2.66 -5.67 12.43
CA GLU A 25 2.29 -6.46 11.24
C GLU A 25 1.55 -7.71 11.69
N VAL A 26 0.30 -7.88 11.24
CA VAL A 26 -0.52 -9.06 11.56
C VAL A 26 -0.64 -10.03 10.40
N GLY A 27 -0.28 -9.62 9.19
CA GLY A 27 -0.30 -10.49 8.03
C GLY A 27 0.02 -9.79 6.72
N ARG A 28 0.08 -10.59 5.66
CA ARG A 28 0.33 -10.11 4.30
C ARG A 28 -0.80 -10.48 3.37
N ILE A 29 -1.10 -9.58 2.45
CA ILE A 29 -2.00 -9.78 1.33
C ILE A 29 -1.15 -9.93 0.07
N SER A 30 -1.55 -10.82 -0.83
CA SER A 30 -0.87 -11.02 -2.11
C SER A 30 -1.84 -11.38 -3.22
N ILE A 31 -1.35 -11.37 -4.45
CA ILE A 31 -2.14 -11.57 -5.68
C ILE A 31 -1.63 -12.78 -6.49
N GLY A 32 -1.02 -13.72 -5.79
CA GLY A 32 -0.48 -14.93 -6.38
C GLY A 32 -0.26 -16.02 -5.36
N GLU A 33 -0.34 -17.25 -5.84
CA GLU A 33 -0.16 -18.50 -5.12
C GLU A 33 1.00 -19.31 -5.72
N LYS A 34 1.47 -20.33 -5.00
CA LYS A 34 2.40 -21.30 -5.56
C LYS A 34 1.60 -22.32 -6.36
N GLY A 35 1.83 -22.38 -7.68
CA GLY A 35 1.44 -23.50 -8.52
C GLY A 35 2.53 -24.57 -8.55
N TYR A 36 2.21 -25.76 -9.05
CA TYR A 36 3.14 -26.86 -9.24
C TYR A 36 3.02 -27.40 -10.66
N THR A 37 4.15 -27.66 -11.33
CA THR A 37 4.16 -28.35 -12.63
C THR A 37 3.83 -29.83 -12.45
N ALA A 38 3.62 -30.57 -13.54
CA ALA A 38 3.47 -32.02 -13.51
C ALA A 38 4.66 -32.72 -12.81
N ASP A 39 5.87 -32.19 -12.98
CA ASP A 39 7.10 -32.65 -12.31
C ASP A 39 7.25 -32.12 -10.86
N ASN A 40 6.17 -31.63 -10.24
CA ASN A 40 6.13 -31.07 -8.89
C ASN A 40 7.08 -29.87 -8.63
N ARG A 41 7.50 -29.17 -9.68
CA ARG A 41 8.30 -27.93 -9.53
C ARG A 41 7.38 -26.76 -9.22
N ALA A 42 7.66 -26.05 -8.12
CA ALA A 42 6.86 -24.90 -7.73
C ALA A 42 7.10 -23.70 -8.66
N PHE A 43 6.03 -23.00 -9.04
CA PHE A 43 6.10 -21.77 -9.82
C PHE A 43 5.10 -20.73 -9.30
N PRO A 44 5.38 -19.42 -9.43
CA PRO A 44 4.43 -18.39 -9.05
C PRO A 44 3.25 -18.36 -10.04
N LYS A 45 2.03 -18.39 -9.52
CA LYS A 45 0.79 -18.31 -10.31
C LYS A 45 -0.02 -17.11 -9.85
N SER A 46 -0.42 -16.24 -10.78
CA SER A 46 -1.25 -15.07 -10.46
C SER A 46 -2.71 -15.45 -10.25
N THR A 47 -3.33 -14.85 -9.24
CA THR A 47 -4.75 -15.00 -8.90
C THR A 47 -5.52 -13.76 -9.34
N ASP A 48 -6.85 -13.87 -9.37
CA ASP A 48 -7.81 -12.78 -9.54
C ASP A 48 -8.51 -12.42 -8.22
N TYR A 49 -8.04 -13.00 -7.11
CA TYR A 49 -8.47 -12.74 -5.74
C TYR A 49 -7.25 -12.49 -4.84
N PHE A 50 -7.49 -11.90 -3.68
CA PHE A 50 -6.48 -11.71 -2.65
C PHE A 50 -6.21 -13.00 -1.89
N VAL A 51 -4.93 -13.35 -1.78
CA VAL A 51 -4.44 -14.45 -0.94
C VAL A 51 -3.95 -13.87 0.37
N VAL A 52 -4.65 -14.20 1.45
CA VAL A 52 -4.34 -13.79 2.82
C VAL A 52 -3.29 -14.73 3.41
N ARG A 53 -2.21 -14.18 3.97
CA ARG A 53 -1.14 -14.94 4.65
C ARG A 53 -0.95 -14.43 6.06
N SER A 54 -1.56 -15.12 7.02
CA SER A 54 -1.52 -14.78 8.44
C SER A 54 -2.05 -15.93 9.28
N ARG A 55 -1.73 -15.93 10.58
CA ARG A 55 -2.44 -16.74 11.59
C ARG A 55 -3.90 -16.31 11.81
N PHE A 56 -4.32 -15.18 11.24
CA PHE A 56 -5.66 -14.62 11.33
C PHE A 56 -6.45 -14.72 10.01
N ASP A 57 -5.97 -15.52 9.06
CA ASP A 57 -6.62 -15.75 7.76
C ASP A 57 -8.08 -16.21 7.87
N GLN A 58 -8.39 -17.08 8.82
CA GLN A 58 -9.76 -17.55 9.08
C GLN A 58 -10.71 -16.41 9.47
N LYS A 59 -10.21 -15.33 10.11
CA LYS A 59 -11.05 -14.16 10.45
C LYS A 59 -11.39 -13.33 9.22
N VAL A 60 -10.46 -13.23 8.27
CA VAL A 60 -10.71 -12.57 6.98
C VAL A 60 -11.67 -13.42 6.15
N THR A 61 -11.44 -14.73 6.12
CA THR A 61 -12.27 -15.71 5.41
C THR A 61 -13.71 -15.71 5.92
N ALA A 62 -13.91 -15.68 7.24
CA ALA A 62 -15.25 -15.60 7.84
C ALA A 62 -16.00 -14.33 7.44
N GLN A 63 -15.29 -13.23 7.17
CA GLN A 63 -15.88 -11.94 6.84
C GLN A 63 -16.08 -11.72 5.33
N TYR A 64 -15.17 -12.23 4.49
CA TYR A 64 -15.09 -11.90 3.06
C TYR A 64 -14.98 -13.12 2.13
N GLY A 65 -15.07 -14.34 2.67
CA GLY A 65 -14.94 -15.60 1.93
C GLY A 65 -13.49 -16.01 1.64
N ASP A 66 -13.31 -17.18 1.02
CA ASP A 66 -12.00 -17.80 0.77
C ASP A 66 -11.17 -17.09 -0.32
N LYS A 67 -11.85 -16.45 -1.27
CA LYS A 67 -11.25 -15.83 -2.45
C LYS A 67 -11.77 -14.40 -2.65
N PRO A 68 -11.51 -13.50 -1.69
CA PRO A 68 -12.04 -12.14 -1.77
C PRO A 68 -11.39 -11.39 -2.93
N THR A 69 -12.20 -10.82 -3.81
CA THR A 69 -11.76 -9.93 -4.89
C THR A 69 -11.74 -8.46 -4.46
N GLU A 70 -12.35 -8.17 -3.32
CA GLU A 70 -12.45 -6.84 -2.71
C GLU A 70 -12.20 -6.95 -1.21
N LEU A 71 -11.45 -6.00 -0.66
CA LEU A 71 -11.21 -5.87 0.77
C LEU A 71 -11.50 -4.42 1.17
N PRO A 72 -12.57 -4.18 1.96
CA PRO A 72 -12.74 -2.91 2.65
C PRO A 72 -11.60 -2.70 3.66
N ILE A 73 -10.88 -1.60 3.52
CA ILE A 73 -9.72 -1.23 4.33
C ILE A 73 -9.83 0.21 4.84
N PHE A 74 -8.97 0.56 5.78
CA PHE A 74 -8.69 1.94 6.14
C PHE A 74 -7.21 2.11 6.52
N PHE A 75 -6.67 3.31 6.33
CA PHE A 75 -5.32 3.66 6.75
C PHE A 75 -5.30 4.12 8.20
N TYR A 76 -4.23 3.81 8.92
CA TYR A 76 -4.04 4.21 10.32
C TYR A 76 -3.18 5.47 10.49
N SER A 77 -2.60 5.97 9.39
CA SER A 77 -1.72 7.15 9.35
C SER A 77 -1.97 7.93 8.05
N ASP A 78 -1.73 9.23 8.09
CA ASP A 78 -1.71 10.11 6.91
C ASP A 78 -0.32 10.16 6.25
N ASP A 79 0.73 9.72 6.96
CA ASP A 79 2.09 9.70 6.43
C ASP A 79 2.27 8.55 5.43
N PHE A 80 2.55 8.88 4.16
CA PHE A 80 2.77 7.88 3.11
C PHE A 80 3.94 6.92 3.42
N ASN A 81 4.93 7.35 4.22
CA ASN A 81 6.03 6.48 4.66
C ASN A 81 5.54 5.36 5.60
N ASP A 82 4.41 5.57 6.28
CA ASP A 82 3.78 4.55 7.11
C ASP A 82 2.91 3.61 6.30
N VAL A 83 2.10 4.15 5.38
CA VAL A 83 0.95 3.40 4.84
C VAL A 83 0.94 3.20 3.32
N CYS A 84 1.72 3.95 2.55
CA CYS A 84 1.75 3.88 1.08
C CYS A 84 3.13 4.26 0.53
N THR A 85 4.14 3.45 0.83
CA THR A 85 5.55 3.76 0.53
C THR A 85 5.96 3.21 -0.83
N GLU A 86 6.39 4.09 -1.74
CA GLU A 86 7.05 3.72 -2.99
C GLU A 86 8.57 3.79 -2.84
N ARG A 87 9.29 2.77 -3.31
CA ARG A 87 10.76 2.74 -3.34
C ARG A 87 11.28 2.00 -4.57
N LEU A 88 12.52 2.32 -4.93
CA LEU A 88 13.34 1.46 -5.78
C LEU A 88 13.97 0.36 -4.94
N GLU A 89 14.02 -0.87 -5.44
CA GLU A 89 14.81 -1.95 -4.86
C GLU A 89 15.50 -2.80 -5.92
N ILE A 90 16.66 -3.36 -5.56
CA ILE A 90 17.33 -4.41 -6.33
C ILE A 90 17.66 -5.58 -5.41
N ARG A 91 17.53 -6.78 -5.96
CA ARG A 91 17.72 -8.05 -5.26
C ARG A 91 18.81 -8.87 -5.91
N ASP A 92 19.48 -9.70 -5.12
CA ASP A 92 20.45 -10.65 -5.64
C ASP A 92 19.78 -11.86 -6.32
N LYS A 93 20.60 -12.78 -6.83
CA LYS A 93 20.12 -14.02 -7.48
C LYS A 93 19.32 -14.96 -6.56
N ALA A 94 19.50 -14.84 -5.23
CA ALA A 94 18.74 -15.60 -4.25
C ALA A 94 17.41 -14.91 -3.88
N GLY A 95 17.18 -13.70 -4.39
CA GLY A 95 16.01 -12.88 -4.08
C GLY A 95 16.14 -12.08 -2.79
N ALA A 96 17.32 -12.07 -2.16
CA ALA A 96 17.58 -11.24 -0.99
C ALA A 96 17.66 -9.77 -1.40
N LEU A 97 17.15 -8.88 -0.55
CA LEU A 97 17.23 -7.43 -0.78
C LEU A 97 18.70 -7.00 -0.67
N TYR A 98 19.23 -6.43 -1.75
CA TYR A 98 20.62 -5.95 -1.80
C TYR A 98 20.70 -4.45 -1.58
N ALA A 99 19.85 -3.69 -2.27
CA ALA A 99 19.73 -2.25 -2.04
C ALA A 99 18.30 -1.77 -2.26
N TYR A 100 17.96 -0.64 -1.64
CA TYR A 100 16.70 0.07 -1.85
C TYR A 100 16.87 1.57 -1.63
N GLY A 101 15.99 2.39 -2.19
CA GLY A 101 16.07 3.84 -2.03
C GLY A 101 14.86 4.57 -2.57
N ASP A 102 14.81 5.88 -2.34
CA ASP A 102 13.73 6.78 -2.76
C ASP A 102 14.02 7.51 -4.08
N GLY A 103 15.18 7.24 -4.69
CA GLY A 103 15.67 7.93 -5.90
C GLY A 103 16.73 9.00 -5.60
N GLU A 104 16.87 9.42 -4.35
CA GLU A 104 17.89 10.38 -3.91
C GLU A 104 18.87 9.75 -2.91
N THR A 105 18.34 9.02 -1.93
CA THR A 105 19.10 8.29 -0.92
C THR A 105 18.82 6.79 -1.05
N PHE A 106 19.90 6.01 -1.05
CA PHE A 106 19.88 4.56 -1.16
C PHE A 106 20.53 3.92 0.06
N TYR A 107 20.05 2.75 0.41
CA TYR A 107 20.55 1.89 1.47
C TYR A 107 21.09 0.63 0.80
N VAL A 108 22.40 0.45 0.83
CA VAL A 108 23.10 -0.67 0.18
C VAL A 108 23.63 -1.64 1.23
N PHE A 109 23.39 -2.92 1.04
CA PHE A 109 23.84 -3.96 1.95
C PHE A 109 25.35 -4.20 1.80
N HIS A 110 26.06 -4.06 2.91
CA HIS A 110 27.47 -4.42 3.06
C HIS A 110 27.64 -5.41 4.22
N LYS A 111 28.87 -5.90 4.43
CA LYS A 111 29.19 -6.74 5.61
C LYS A 111 28.88 -5.93 6.88
N GLY A 112 27.79 -6.26 7.57
CA GLY A 112 27.34 -5.61 8.80
C GLY A 112 26.00 -4.85 8.70
N GLY A 113 25.38 -4.75 7.52
CA GLY A 113 24.05 -4.16 7.36
C GLY A 113 23.96 -3.15 6.23
N TYR A 114 22.87 -2.38 6.22
CA TYR A 114 22.61 -1.37 5.20
C TYR A 114 23.35 -0.05 5.52
N GLN A 115 24.02 0.50 4.51
CA GLN A 115 24.68 1.81 4.58
C GLN A 115 23.98 2.80 3.67
N SER A 116 23.77 4.02 4.17
CA SER A 116 23.15 5.11 3.42
C SER A 116 24.15 5.73 2.44
N VAL A 117 23.75 5.88 1.18
CA VAL A 117 24.52 6.49 0.09
C VAL A 117 23.60 7.46 -0.65
N LYS A 118 24.01 8.73 -0.79
CA LYS A 118 23.27 9.68 -1.62
C LYS A 118 23.70 9.55 -3.07
N LEU A 119 22.75 9.64 -3.99
CA LEU A 119 23.01 9.60 -5.43
C LEU A 119 23.89 10.78 -5.88
N SER A 120 23.81 11.93 -5.19
CA SER A 120 24.71 13.07 -5.40
C SER A 120 26.18 12.74 -5.17
N ASP A 121 26.46 11.87 -4.20
CA ASP A 121 27.82 11.53 -3.78
C ASP A 121 28.37 10.37 -4.61
N LYS A 122 27.47 9.53 -5.14
CA LYS A 122 27.80 8.42 -6.04
C LYS A 122 26.79 8.32 -7.20
N PRO A 123 26.98 9.10 -8.28
CA PRO A 123 26.03 9.14 -9.40
C PRO A 123 25.87 7.82 -10.17
N ASP A 124 26.89 6.97 -10.16
CA ASP A 124 26.91 5.64 -10.80
C ASP A 124 26.32 4.54 -9.90
N LEU A 125 25.72 4.87 -8.76
CA LEU A 125 25.27 3.88 -7.77
C LEU A 125 24.29 2.85 -8.34
N ILE A 126 23.28 3.30 -9.08
CA ILE A 126 22.24 2.45 -9.68
C ILE A 126 22.88 1.41 -10.61
N GLU A 127 23.69 1.89 -11.55
CA GLU A 127 24.35 1.06 -12.56
C GLU A 127 25.38 0.13 -11.93
N SER A 128 26.21 0.63 -11.01
CA SER A 128 27.25 -0.17 -10.33
C SER A 128 26.65 -1.32 -9.51
N CYS A 129 25.54 -1.09 -8.79
CA CYS A 129 24.84 -2.15 -8.07
C CYS A 129 24.29 -3.23 -9.03
N GLU A 130 23.67 -2.80 -10.12
CA GLU A 130 23.09 -3.73 -11.10
C GLU A 130 24.17 -4.56 -11.80
N ASN A 131 25.26 -3.93 -12.24
CA ASN A 131 26.39 -4.61 -12.89
C ASN A 131 27.08 -5.60 -11.96
N TYR A 132 27.33 -5.21 -10.70
CA TYR A 132 27.90 -6.10 -9.69
C TYR A 132 27.06 -7.37 -9.50
N LEU A 133 25.75 -7.21 -9.33
CA LEU A 133 24.84 -8.35 -9.13
C LEU A 133 24.69 -9.20 -10.40
N LYS A 134 24.68 -8.58 -11.59
CA LYS A 134 24.65 -9.29 -12.88
C LYS A 134 25.86 -10.20 -13.05
N GLN A 135 27.06 -9.71 -12.73
CA GLN A 135 28.29 -10.52 -12.78
C GLN A 135 28.21 -11.76 -11.88
N GLN A 136 27.52 -11.66 -10.74
CA GLN A 136 27.35 -12.78 -9.79
C GLN A 136 26.20 -13.74 -10.14
N ALA A 137 25.26 -13.31 -10.98
CA ALA A 137 24.03 -14.02 -11.30
C ALA A 137 24.19 -15.02 -12.46
N GLY A 138 25.25 -14.92 -13.27
CA GLY A 138 25.49 -15.84 -14.39
C GLY A 138 24.30 -15.88 -15.37
N SER A 139 23.73 -17.07 -15.59
CA SER A 139 22.57 -17.25 -16.48
C SER A 139 21.31 -16.49 -16.05
N GLN A 140 21.24 -16.01 -14.80
CA GLN A 140 20.12 -15.23 -14.27
C GLN A 140 20.33 -13.72 -14.37
N ALA A 141 21.45 -13.24 -14.95
CA ALA A 141 21.78 -11.81 -15.03
C ALA A 141 20.67 -10.97 -15.68
N GLN A 142 19.95 -11.51 -16.66
CA GLN A 142 18.81 -10.84 -17.32
C GLN A 142 17.64 -10.51 -16.38
N TYR A 143 17.52 -11.19 -15.22
CA TYR A 143 16.46 -10.96 -14.24
C TYR A 143 16.89 -10.00 -13.11
N ILE A 144 18.18 -9.63 -13.05
CA ILE A 144 18.72 -8.65 -12.12
C ILE A 144 18.45 -7.26 -12.68
N LYS A 145 17.56 -6.53 -12.02
CA LYS A 145 17.22 -5.14 -12.34
C LYS A 145 16.65 -4.43 -11.13
N TRP A 146 16.77 -3.11 -11.12
CA TRP A 146 16.00 -2.29 -10.21
C TRP A 146 14.49 -2.41 -10.50
N ALA A 147 13.71 -2.44 -9.44
CA ALA A 147 12.26 -2.53 -9.50
C ALA A 147 11.63 -1.45 -8.63
N HIS A 148 10.62 -0.75 -9.16
CA HIS A 148 9.72 0.04 -8.34
C HIS A 148 8.83 -0.91 -7.53
N VAL A 149 8.74 -0.65 -6.23
CA VAL A 149 7.87 -1.37 -5.30
C VAL A 149 7.06 -0.36 -4.53
N LEU A 150 5.74 -0.50 -4.60
CA LEU A 150 4.82 0.17 -3.69
C LEU A 150 4.40 -0.82 -2.60
N THR A 151 4.48 -0.40 -1.35
CA THR A 151 4.02 -1.15 -0.18
C THR A 151 2.94 -0.37 0.54
N MET A 152 1.77 -0.99 0.65
CA MET A 152 0.66 -0.48 1.45
C MET A 152 0.60 -1.17 2.80
N ARG A 153 0.30 -0.40 3.83
CA ARG A 153 -0.02 -0.91 5.18
C ARG A 153 -1.35 -0.35 5.62
N PHE A 154 -2.29 -1.23 5.92
CA PHE A 154 -3.67 -0.85 6.20
C PHE A 154 -4.31 -1.81 7.19
N CYS A 155 -5.41 -1.39 7.79
CA CYS A 155 -6.28 -2.27 8.55
C CYS A 155 -7.40 -2.78 7.63
N ILE A 156 -7.81 -4.03 7.78
CA ILE A 156 -9.00 -4.56 7.09
C ILE A 156 -10.22 -4.26 7.96
N LYS A 157 -11.22 -3.59 7.39
CA LYS A 157 -12.46 -3.23 8.09
C LYS A 157 -13.17 -4.49 8.59
N ASN A 158 -13.83 -4.41 9.75
CA ASN A 158 -14.63 -5.50 10.34
C ASN A 158 -13.88 -6.82 10.63
N VAL A 159 -12.55 -6.84 10.55
CA VAL A 159 -11.73 -7.99 10.99
C VAL A 159 -11.22 -7.69 12.40
N PRO A 160 -11.59 -8.49 13.43
CA PRO A 160 -11.27 -8.16 14.82
C PRO A 160 -9.82 -8.52 15.16
N VAL A 161 -8.88 -7.75 14.61
CA VAL A 161 -7.43 -7.89 14.79
C VAL A 161 -6.79 -6.50 14.88
N LEU A 162 -6.09 -6.24 15.98
CA LEU A 162 -5.34 -5.00 16.18
C LEU A 162 -3.95 -5.11 15.53
N GLY A 163 -3.80 -4.52 14.35
CA GLY A 163 -2.55 -4.48 13.61
C GLY A 163 -2.77 -4.12 12.14
N TYR A 164 -1.67 -3.98 11.39
CA TYR A 164 -1.76 -3.74 9.94
C TYR A 164 -1.51 -5.00 9.12
N TRP A 165 -2.17 -5.04 7.98
CA TRP A 165 -1.89 -5.94 6.87
C TRP A 165 -1.01 -5.24 5.86
N GLN A 166 -0.06 -5.98 5.28
CA GLN A 166 0.83 -5.44 4.26
C GLN A 166 0.53 -6.02 2.88
N PHE A 167 0.41 -5.16 1.88
CA PHE A 167 0.38 -5.52 0.46
C PHE A 167 1.56 -4.85 -0.26
N SER A 168 2.28 -5.58 -1.10
CA SER A 168 3.36 -5.01 -1.92
C SER A 168 3.19 -5.42 -3.38
N THR A 169 3.43 -4.48 -4.30
CA THR A 169 3.32 -4.71 -5.75
C THR A 169 4.49 -4.11 -6.52
N LYS A 170 4.82 -4.74 -7.65
CA LYS A 170 5.78 -4.29 -8.67
C LYS A 170 5.09 -3.86 -9.98
N GLY A 171 3.77 -3.67 -9.95
CA GLY A 171 2.96 -3.34 -11.14
C GLY A 171 3.10 -1.88 -11.57
N VAL A 172 4.27 -1.50 -12.11
CA VAL A 172 4.64 -0.10 -12.43
C VAL A 172 3.70 0.57 -13.44
N GLU A 173 3.22 -0.18 -14.43
CA GLU A 173 2.34 0.35 -15.48
C GLU A 173 0.86 0.42 -15.06
N THR A 174 0.47 -0.16 -13.91
CA THR A 174 -0.95 -0.31 -13.53
C THR A 174 -1.20 -0.12 -12.04
N SER A 175 -0.91 -1.13 -11.21
CA SER A 175 -1.28 -1.14 -9.80
C SER A 175 -0.57 -0.04 -9.00
N ILE A 176 0.70 0.26 -9.30
CA ILE A 176 1.44 1.31 -8.57
C ILE A 176 0.78 2.69 -8.78
N PRO A 177 0.57 3.16 -10.03
CA PRO A 177 -0.18 4.39 -10.29
C PRO A 177 -1.57 4.40 -9.67
N ASN A 178 -2.36 3.33 -9.85
CA ASN A 178 -3.71 3.25 -9.29
C ASN A 178 -3.73 3.46 -7.76
N LEU A 179 -2.82 2.80 -7.04
CA LEU A 179 -2.79 2.87 -5.58
C LEU A 179 -2.26 4.23 -5.10
N ARG A 180 -1.14 4.70 -5.66
CA ARG A 180 -0.50 5.96 -5.29
C ARG A 180 -1.40 7.15 -5.61
N ASP A 181 -1.87 7.26 -6.85
CA ASP A 181 -2.58 8.44 -7.32
C ASP A 181 -3.94 8.57 -6.63
N ARG A 182 -4.58 7.45 -6.26
CA ARG A 182 -5.81 7.45 -5.45
C ARG A 182 -5.58 7.85 -4.00
N PHE A 183 -4.46 7.40 -3.41
CA PHE A 183 -4.05 7.84 -2.08
C PHE A 183 -3.76 9.35 -2.06
N ASP A 184 -2.89 9.81 -2.95
CA ASP A 184 -2.47 11.22 -3.05
C ASP A 184 -3.66 12.13 -3.38
N GLY A 185 -4.51 11.72 -4.33
CA GLY A 185 -5.71 12.46 -4.70
C GLY A 185 -6.71 12.57 -3.55
N SER A 186 -6.89 11.51 -2.76
CA SER A 186 -7.78 11.54 -1.59
C SER A 186 -7.20 12.44 -0.49
N MET A 187 -5.89 12.37 -0.24
CA MET A 187 -5.21 13.26 0.69
C MET A 187 -5.36 14.72 0.28
N GLN A 188 -5.16 15.03 -1.00
CA GLN A 188 -5.32 16.38 -1.53
C GLN A 188 -6.76 16.89 -1.45
N ALA A 189 -7.74 16.03 -1.73
CA ALA A 189 -9.15 16.41 -1.75
C ALA A 189 -9.74 16.60 -0.34
N PHE A 190 -9.37 15.73 0.61
CA PHE A 190 -10.03 15.66 1.92
C PHE A 190 -9.14 16.11 3.08
N GLY A 191 -7.84 16.36 2.83
CA GLY A 191 -6.85 16.75 3.84
C GLY A 191 -6.40 15.60 4.76
N SER A 192 -7.03 14.44 4.67
CA SER A 192 -6.67 13.22 5.41
C SER A 192 -7.20 11.98 4.68
N VAL A 193 -6.51 10.86 4.85
CA VAL A 193 -6.94 9.51 4.41
C VAL A 193 -7.08 8.54 5.58
N ARG A 194 -6.62 8.96 6.76
CA ARG A 194 -6.65 8.18 7.98
C ARG A 194 -8.09 7.89 8.41
N PHE A 195 -8.37 6.61 8.64
CA PHE A 195 -9.67 6.05 9.03
C PHE A 195 -10.82 6.26 8.03
N LEU A 196 -10.56 6.87 6.88
CA LEU A 196 -11.52 6.85 5.77
C LEU A 196 -11.58 5.45 5.15
N PRO A 197 -12.77 4.94 4.82
CA PRO A 197 -12.93 3.61 4.25
C PRO A 197 -12.60 3.62 2.75
N PHE A 198 -11.81 2.64 2.32
CA PHE A 198 -11.51 2.37 0.91
C PHE A 198 -11.79 0.90 0.60
N SER A 199 -12.04 0.59 -0.67
CA SER A 199 -12.03 -0.77 -1.19
C SER A 199 -10.73 -0.99 -1.95
N LEU A 200 -9.94 -1.95 -1.46
CA LEU A 200 -8.82 -2.51 -2.22
C LEU A 200 -9.39 -3.62 -3.11
N THR A 201 -9.29 -3.47 -4.43
CA THR A 201 -9.90 -4.41 -5.38
C THR A 201 -8.85 -5.08 -6.26
N ILE A 202 -9.12 -6.29 -6.73
CA ILE A 202 -8.28 -7.00 -7.71
C ILE A 202 -9.13 -7.49 -8.89
N LYS A 203 -8.59 -7.33 -10.10
CA LYS A 203 -9.14 -7.93 -11.32
C LYS A 203 -8.04 -8.37 -12.27
N LYS A 204 -8.24 -9.46 -13.01
CA LYS A 204 -7.38 -9.80 -14.15
C LYS A 204 -7.77 -8.96 -15.36
N VAL A 205 -6.79 -8.30 -15.97
CA VAL A 205 -6.96 -7.57 -17.23
C VAL A 205 -6.16 -8.25 -18.33
N LYS A 206 -6.65 -8.14 -19.56
CA LYS A 206 -5.91 -8.56 -20.77
C LYS A 206 -4.94 -7.45 -21.16
N SER A 207 -3.74 -7.82 -21.61
CA SER A 207 -2.81 -6.88 -22.22
C SER A 207 -3.44 -6.29 -23.49
N ASN A 208 -3.33 -4.98 -23.65
CA ASN A 208 -3.77 -4.27 -24.86
C ASN A 208 -2.63 -4.16 -25.90
N LYS A 209 -1.44 -4.73 -25.62
CA LYS A 209 -0.31 -4.72 -26.55
C LYS A 209 -0.60 -5.68 -27.72
N PRO A 210 -0.52 -5.24 -28.99
CA PRO A 210 -0.76 -6.10 -30.14
C PRO A 210 0.08 -7.38 -30.09
N GLY A 211 -0.56 -8.54 -30.26
CA GLY A 211 0.11 -9.85 -30.23
C GLY A 211 0.36 -10.43 -28.83
N GLU A 212 0.09 -9.70 -27.74
CA GLU A 212 0.18 -10.26 -26.39
C GLU A 212 -1.16 -10.83 -25.90
N ASN A 213 -1.23 -12.14 -25.68
CA ASN A 213 -2.38 -12.78 -25.03
C ASN A 213 -2.19 -12.95 -23.51
N ARG A 214 -1.49 -12.01 -22.88
CA ARG A 214 -1.15 -12.08 -21.44
C ARG A 214 -2.30 -11.50 -20.62
N GLN A 215 -2.61 -12.18 -19.51
CA GLN A 215 -3.50 -11.67 -18.48
C GLN A 215 -2.71 -11.48 -17.18
N TYR A 216 -2.96 -10.37 -16.50
CA TYR A 216 -2.29 -10.06 -15.24
C TYR A 216 -3.24 -9.38 -14.26
N PRO A 217 -3.06 -9.61 -12.95
CA PRO A 217 -3.85 -8.94 -11.93
C PRO A 217 -3.48 -7.46 -11.84
N VAL A 218 -4.49 -6.62 -11.72
CA VAL A 218 -4.39 -5.20 -11.41
C VAL A 218 -5.12 -4.95 -10.10
N VAL A 219 -4.45 -4.27 -9.18
CA VAL A 219 -5.03 -3.81 -7.92
C VAL A 219 -5.40 -2.34 -8.04
N ASP A 220 -6.55 -1.97 -7.49
CA ASP A 220 -7.05 -0.60 -7.46
C ASP A 220 -7.51 -0.22 -6.03
N LEU A 221 -7.55 1.08 -5.76
CA LEU A 221 -7.96 1.66 -4.48
C LEU A 221 -9.11 2.63 -4.72
N VAL A 222 -10.28 2.33 -4.18
CA VAL A 222 -11.50 3.12 -4.42
C VAL A 222 -12.04 3.64 -3.08
N PRO A 223 -12.20 4.96 -2.88
CA PRO A 223 -12.89 5.50 -1.70
C PRO A 223 -14.32 4.93 -1.60
N LEU A 224 -14.72 4.49 -0.40
CA LEU A 224 -16.06 3.97 -0.12
C LEU A 224 -17.01 5.06 0.38
N PHE A 225 -16.99 6.21 -0.27
CA PHE A 225 -17.81 7.38 0.01
C PHE A 225 -17.82 8.32 -1.19
N SER A 226 -18.83 9.20 -1.27
CA SER A 226 -18.92 10.19 -2.35
C SER A 226 -17.98 11.37 -2.09
N MET A 227 -17.69 12.16 -3.14
CA MET A 227 -16.92 13.41 -3.00
C MET A 227 -17.59 14.36 -1.99
N GLU A 228 -18.91 14.50 -2.05
CA GLU A 228 -19.68 15.33 -1.12
C GLU A 228 -19.52 14.86 0.33
N THR A 229 -19.71 13.56 0.57
CA THR A 229 -19.52 12.94 1.89
C THR A 229 -18.10 13.18 2.41
N GLY A 230 -17.08 13.01 1.56
CA GLY A 230 -15.69 13.24 1.93
C GLY A 230 -15.40 14.68 2.33
N LEU A 231 -15.93 15.65 1.58
CA LEU A 231 -15.81 17.07 1.90
C LEU A 231 -16.57 17.45 3.18
N GLN A 232 -17.75 16.87 3.41
CA GLN A 232 -18.50 17.07 4.66
C GLN A 232 -17.73 16.53 5.87
N VAL A 233 -17.15 15.33 5.78
CA VAL A 233 -16.30 14.75 6.83
C VAL A 233 -15.09 15.63 7.10
N SER A 234 -14.38 16.06 6.04
CA SER A 234 -13.19 16.91 6.16
C SER A 234 -13.52 18.22 6.88
N LYS A 235 -14.59 18.91 6.43
CA LYS A 235 -15.09 20.12 7.08
C LYS A 235 -15.43 19.89 8.56
N TYR A 236 -16.17 18.82 8.85
CA TYR A 236 -16.56 18.50 10.22
C TYR A 236 -15.35 18.26 11.14
N LEU A 237 -14.36 17.48 10.70
CA LEU A 237 -13.14 17.23 11.49
C LEU A 237 -12.33 18.50 11.73
N ALA A 238 -12.27 19.40 10.73
CA ALA A 238 -11.60 20.68 10.87
C ALA A 238 -12.30 21.61 11.88
N GLU A 239 -13.63 21.61 11.90
CA GLU A 239 -14.46 22.39 12.84
C GLU A 239 -14.48 21.79 14.26
N HIS A 240 -14.20 20.49 14.40
CA HIS A 240 -14.29 19.75 15.66
C HIS A 240 -12.99 19.00 16.01
N PRO A 241 -11.89 19.68 16.35
CA PRO A 241 -10.58 19.06 16.57
C PRO A 241 -10.52 18.08 17.76
N GLY A 242 -11.54 18.08 18.65
CA GLY A 242 -11.67 17.13 19.74
C GLY A 242 -12.29 15.78 19.34
N VAL A 243 -12.82 15.65 18.13
CA VAL A 243 -13.41 14.40 17.64
C VAL A 243 -12.29 13.43 17.27
N ASN A 244 -12.40 12.19 17.76
CA ASN A 244 -11.48 11.13 17.35
C ASN A 244 -11.85 10.63 15.94
N PRO A 245 -10.99 10.82 14.91
CA PRO A 245 -11.29 10.38 13.56
C PRO A 245 -11.39 8.85 13.42
N ALA A 246 -10.93 8.07 14.41
CA ALA A 246 -11.08 6.62 14.42
C ALA A 246 -12.53 6.14 14.34
N ASN A 247 -13.49 6.98 14.75
CA ASN A 247 -14.92 6.68 14.63
C ASN A 247 -15.37 6.50 13.17
N LEU A 248 -14.69 7.14 12.21
CA LEU A 248 -14.98 7.00 10.79
C LEU A 248 -14.78 5.56 10.29
N ALA A 249 -13.85 4.81 10.88
CA ALA A 249 -13.61 3.41 10.52
C ALA A 249 -14.80 2.49 10.87
N LEU A 250 -15.67 2.93 11.80
CA LEU A 250 -16.88 2.21 12.22
C LEU A 250 -18.10 2.60 11.37
N MET A 251 -18.05 3.72 10.65
CA MET A 251 -19.17 4.25 9.91
C MET A 251 -19.31 3.61 8.52
N ASP A 252 -20.54 3.57 8.02
CA ASP A 252 -20.83 3.25 6.62
C ASP A 252 -21.02 4.55 5.83
N LEU A 253 -19.90 5.13 5.39
CA LEU A 253 -19.88 6.40 4.65
C LEU A 253 -20.39 6.28 3.20
N SER A 254 -20.88 5.12 2.78
CA SER A 254 -21.63 4.99 1.53
C SER A 254 -23.03 5.62 1.62
N LYS A 255 -23.53 5.81 2.85
CA LYS A 255 -24.84 6.42 3.12
C LYS A 255 -24.71 7.94 3.31
N PRO A 256 -25.77 8.72 3.02
CA PRO A 256 -25.80 10.13 3.34
C PRO A 256 -25.50 10.37 4.82
N LEU A 257 -24.74 11.42 5.10
CA LEU A 257 -24.50 11.87 6.45
C LEU A 257 -25.63 12.81 6.85
N GLU A 258 -26.22 12.57 8.01
CA GLU A 258 -27.10 13.53 8.65
C GLU A 258 -26.30 14.26 9.74
N LEU A 259 -26.28 15.59 9.65
CA LEU A 259 -25.71 16.45 10.68
C LEU A 259 -26.68 16.47 11.87
N GLY A 260 -26.44 15.61 12.86
CA GLY A 260 -27.14 15.65 14.13
C GLY A 260 -26.59 16.77 15.02
N SER A 261 -27.40 17.21 15.99
CA SER A 261 -27.05 18.23 16.98
C SER A 261 -25.81 17.89 17.84
N ASN A 262 -25.36 16.63 17.86
CA ASN A 262 -24.19 16.15 18.61
C ASN A 262 -23.09 15.48 17.74
N GLY A 263 -23.15 15.59 16.40
CA GLY A 263 -22.09 15.09 15.51
C GLY A 263 -22.56 14.47 14.19
N LEU A 264 -21.62 13.89 13.43
CA LEU A 264 -21.92 13.10 12.22
C LEU A 264 -22.76 11.88 12.60
N LEU A 265 -24.03 11.84 12.17
CA LEU A 265 -24.87 10.66 12.24
C LEU A 265 -24.97 10.05 10.85
N LEU A 266 -25.03 8.72 10.78
CA LEU A 266 -25.40 8.02 9.56
C LEU A 266 -26.90 8.27 9.33
N GLY A 267 -27.28 8.82 8.18
CA GLY A 267 -28.69 9.02 7.86
C GLY A 267 -29.42 7.68 7.88
N SER A 268 -30.54 7.64 8.62
CA SER A 268 -31.44 6.50 8.59
C SER A 268 -32.08 6.47 7.21
N GLY A 269 -31.60 5.58 6.34
CA GLY A 269 -32.26 5.28 5.07
C GLY A 269 -33.62 4.64 5.31
N GLU A 270 -34.62 5.44 5.69
CA GLU A 270 -36.03 5.10 5.61
C GLU A 270 -36.72 6.15 4.75
N GLY A 271 -36.82 5.83 3.45
CA GLY A 271 -37.73 6.47 2.51
C GLY A 271 -38.47 5.35 1.78
N GLY A 272 -39.70 5.09 2.20
CA GLY A 272 -40.45 3.88 1.93
C GLY A 272 -40.97 3.69 0.51
N ALA A 273 -41.49 2.48 0.29
CA ALA A 273 -42.62 2.24 -0.60
C ALA A 273 -43.61 1.37 0.17
N ALA A 274 -44.75 1.99 0.50
CA ALA A 274 -45.99 1.33 0.85
C ALA A 274 -46.60 0.66 -0.39
#